data_AF-A0A2A2I0M9-F1
#
_entry.id   AF-A0A2A2I0M9-F1
#
_cell.length_a   1.000
_cell.length_b   1.000
_cell.length_c   1.000
_cell.angle_alpha   90.00
_cell.angle_beta   90.00
_cell.angle_gamma   90.00
#
_symmetry.space_group_name_H-M   'P 1'
#
loop_
_entity.id
_entity.type
_entity.pdbx_description
1 polymer ?
#
loop_
_entity_poly.entity_id
_entity_poly.type
_entity_poly.pdbx_seq_one_letter_code
_entity_poly.pdbx_strand_id
1 'polypeptide(L)'
;MSEALEQSRPGLLARVNRRIQSHQLNLRTEQTYLHWITRYLLFYDMQDPARLGHHDIRVFLGYLEERMQVSQARLNQASQALHFLHEAVLDEVGATAVA
;
A
#
# COMPACT_ATOMS: atom_id res chain seq x y z
N MET A 1 2.86 12.10 -7.41
CA MET A 1 2.03 11.15 -6.62
C MET A 1 2.80 9.88 -6.27
N SER A 2 3.69 9.38 -7.16
CA SER A 2 4.63 8.27 -6.88
C SER A 2 5.80 8.62 -5.93
N GLU A 3 6.06 9.91 -5.71
CA GLU A 3 7.15 10.40 -4.86
C GLU A 3 7.05 9.92 -3.41
N ALA A 4 5.84 9.82 -2.85
CA ALA A 4 5.64 9.35 -1.48
C ALA A 4 6.13 7.89 -1.29
N LEU A 5 6.00 7.04 -2.31
CA LEU A 5 6.47 5.67 -2.23
C LEU A 5 8.00 5.64 -2.15
N GLU A 6 8.67 6.36 -3.05
CA GLU A 6 10.13 6.43 -3.08
C GLU A 6 10.72 7.13 -1.84
N GLN A 7 10.04 8.15 -1.32
CA GLN A 7 10.43 8.82 -0.09
C GLN A 7 10.27 7.90 1.13
N SER A 8 9.18 7.13 1.20
CA SER A 8 8.97 6.20 2.32
C SER A 8 9.98 5.06 2.34
N ARG A 9 10.36 4.57 1.16
CA ARG A 9 11.34 3.52 0.98
C ARG A 9 11.87 3.55 -0.46
N PRO A 10 13.19 3.78 -0.67
CA PRO A 10 13.78 3.74 -2.00
C PRO A 10 13.49 2.43 -2.73
N GLY A 11 13.06 2.53 -4.00
CA GLY A 11 12.71 1.41 -4.87
C GLY A 11 11.32 0.81 -4.62
N LEU A 12 10.52 1.35 -3.70
CA LEU A 12 9.19 0.84 -3.41
C LEU A 12 8.26 0.93 -4.62
N LEU A 13 8.28 2.03 -5.39
CA LEU A 13 7.43 2.17 -6.57
C LEU A 13 7.74 1.08 -7.60
N ALA A 14 9.03 0.83 -7.84
CA ALA A 14 9.46 -0.22 -8.77
C ALA A 14 9.00 -1.61 -8.31
N ARG A 15 9.04 -1.90 -7.01
CA ARG A 15 8.54 -3.16 -6.43
C ARG A 15 7.03 -3.30 -6.58
N VAL A 16 6.27 -2.24 -6.27
CA VAL A 16 4.81 -2.21 -6.46
C VAL A 16 4.46 -2.46 -7.92
N ASN A 17 5.08 -1.73 -8.86
CA ASN A 17 4.82 -1.89 -10.30
C ASN A 17 5.14 -3.31 -10.79
N ARG A 18 6.27 -3.90 -10.35
CA ARG A 18 6.63 -5.28 -10.69
C ARG A 18 5.57 -6.27 -10.22
N ARG A 19 5.03 -6.09 -9.01
CA ARG A 19 3.97 -6.96 -8.48
C ARG A 19 2.64 -6.76 -9.19
N ILE A 20 2.27 -5.52 -9.52
CA ILE A 20 1.07 -5.23 -10.30
C ILE A 20 1.12 -5.96 -11.65
N GLN A 21 2.28 -5.94 -12.32
CA GLN A 21 2.51 -6.66 -13.57
C GLN A 21 2.45 -8.17 -13.39
N SER A 22 3.09 -8.73 -12.36
CA SER A 22 3.06 -10.19 -12.12
C SER A 22 1.67 -10.71 -11.79
N HIS A 23 0.83 -9.89 -11.15
CA HIS A 23 -0.57 -10.21 -10.86
C HIS A 23 -1.52 -9.90 -12.02
N GLN A 24 -1.01 -9.41 -13.16
CA GLN A 24 -1.80 -9.05 -14.36
C GLN A 24 -2.99 -8.13 -14.04
N LEU A 25 -2.81 -7.20 -13.10
CA LEU A 25 -3.87 -6.29 -12.70
C LEU A 25 -4.19 -5.33 -13.86
N ASN A 26 -5.48 -5.05 -14.05
CA ASN A 26 -5.90 -4.06 -15.03
C ASN A 26 -5.51 -2.63 -14.59
N LEU A 27 -5.42 -1.72 -15.56
CA LEU A 27 -5.02 -0.32 -15.34
C LEU A 27 -5.83 0.39 -14.24
N ARG A 28 -7.14 0.12 -14.18
CA ARG A 28 -8.03 0.70 -13.17
C ARG A 28 -7.65 0.25 -11.76
N THR A 29 -7.31 -1.02 -11.60
CA THR A 29 -6.90 -1.62 -10.33
C THR A 29 -5.53 -1.11 -9.91
N GLU A 30 -4.58 -1.02 -10.85
CA GLU A 30 -3.27 -0.42 -10.63
C GLU A 30 -3.38 1.01 -10.08
N GLN A 31 -4.15 1.87 -10.75
CA GLN A 31 -4.37 3.25 -10.31
C GLN A 31 -5.02 3.31 -8.92
N THR A 32 -5.98 2.42 -8.67
CA THR A 32 -6.65 2.32 -7.36
C THR A 32 -5.66 1.93 -6.27
N TYR A 33 -4.78 0.97 -6.53
CA TYR A 33 -3.80 0.50 -5.55
C TYR A 33 -2.75 1.57 -5.27
N LEU A 34 -2.16 2.17 -6.31
CA LEU A 34 -1.20 3.27 -6.17
C LEU A 34 -1.81 4.45 -5.40
N HIS A 35 -3.08 4.79 -5.66
CA HIS A 35 -3.80 5.83 -4.93
C HIS A 35 -3.87 5.53 -3.43
N TRP A 36 -4.36 4.35 -3.04
CA TRP A 36 -4.55 4.01 -1.63
C TRP A 36 -3.23 3.81 -0.89
N ILE A 37 -2.23 3.20 -1.52
CA ILE A 37 -0.87 3.07 -0.96
C ILE A 37 -0.28 4.46 -0.70
N THR A 38 -0.37 5.37 -1.67
CA THR A 38 0.13 6.75 -1.50
C THR A 38 -0.54 7.44 -0.32
N ARG A 39 -1.87 7.35 -0.20
CA ARG A 39 -2.62 7.98 0.90
C ARG A 39 -2.28 7.39 2.26
N TYR A 40 -2.07 6.09 2.33
CA TYR A 40 -1.66 5.41 3.55
C TYR A 40 -0.27 5.87 4.01
N LEU A 41 0.69 5.95 3.10
CA LEU A 41 2.02 6.46 3.41
C LEU A 41 1.95 7.91 3.89
N LEU A 42 1.20 8.78 3.20
CA LEU A 42 1.04 10.18 3.62
C LEU A 42 0.37 10.32 5.00
N PHE A 43 -0.53 9.41 5.36
CA PHE A 43 -1.16 9.41 6.69
C PHE A 43 -0.17 9.12 7.82
N TYR A 44 0.86 8.33 7.54
CA TYR A 44 1.96 8.02 8.47
C TYR A 44 3.24 8.81 8.16
N ASP A 45 3.11 10.03 7.62
CA ASP A 45 4.26 10.91 7.32
C ASP A 45 5.37 10.25 6.48
N MET A 46 4.95 9.39 5.55
CA MET A 46 5.82 8.59 4.67
C MET A 46 6.76 7.66 5.44
N GLN A 47 6.33 7.14 6.58
CA GLN A 47 7.04 6.09 7.31
C GLN A 47 7.23 4.85 6.42
N ASP A 48 8.38 4.16 6.57
CA ASP A 48 8.67 2.90 5.88
C ASP A 48 7.54 1.90 6.15
N PRO A 49 6.81 1.43 5.12
CA PRO A 49 5.67 0.55 5.31
C PRO A 49 6.06 -0.82 5.87
N ALA A 50 7.34 -1.23 5.86
CA ALA A 50 7.79 -2.44 6.58
C ALA A 50 7.80 -2.27 8.11
N ARG A 51 7.70 -1.04 8.62
CA ARG A 51 7.53 -0.74 10.05
C ARG A 51 6.06 -0.58 10.45
N LEU A 52 5.17 -0.54 9.46
CA LEU A 52 3.72 -0.49 9.67
C LEU A 52 3.18 -1.92 9.56
N GLY A 53 2.19 -2.27 10.37
CA GLY A 53 1.61 -3.61 10.41
C GLY A 53 0.10 -3.60 10.30
N HIS A 54 -0.52 -4.75 10.59
CA HIS A 54 -1.98 -4.90 10.53
C HIS A 54 -2.73 -3.92 11.46
N HIS A 55 -2.11 -3.48 12.55
CA HIS A 55 -2.70 -2.46 13.41
C HIS A 55 -2.83 -1.12 12.68
N ASP A 56 -1.77 -0.70 12.00
CA ASP A 56 -1.71 0.58 11.27
C ASP A 56 -2.68 0.61 10.07
N ILE A 57 -2.86 -0.53 9.40
CA ILE A 57 -3.91 -0.70 8.38
C ILE A 57 -5.29 -0.43 8.99
N ARG A 58 -5.61 -1.04 10.14
CA ARG A 58 -6.93 -0.86 10.80
C ARG A 58 -7.16 0.58 11.22
N VAL A 59 -6.14 1.24 11.78
CA VAL A 59 -6.22 2.66 12.17
C VAL A 59 -6.52 3.54 10.95
N PHE A 60 -5.81 3.32 9.84
CA PHE A 60 -6.06 4.08 8.62
C PHE A 60 -7.45 3.82 8.02
N LEU A 61 -7.91 2.57 7.99
CA LEU A 61 -9.27 2.25 7.52
C LEU A 61 -10.34 2.89 8.42
N GLY A 62 -10.16 2.88 9.74
CA GLY A 62 -11.04 3.59 10.67
C GLY A 62 -11.07 5.10 10.41
N TYR A 63 -9.91 5.71 10.13
CA TYR A 63 -9.86 7.11 9.70
C TYR A 63 -10.65 7.36 8.41
N LEU A 64 -10.53 6.47 7.42
CA LEU A 64 -11.28 6.61 6.16
C LEU A 64 -12.80 6.52 6.37
N GLU A 65 -13.24 5.64 7.26
CA GLU A 65 -14.65 5.44 7.57
C GLU A 65 -15.22 6.59 8.40
N GLU A 66 -14.58 6.93 9.52
CA GLU A 66 -15.12 7.88 10.49
C GLU A 66 -14.89 9.34 10.09
N ARG A 67 -13.70 9.65 9.56
CA ARG A 67 -13.29 11.04 9.29
C ARG A 67 -13.50 11.43 7.83
N MET A 68 -13.18 10.51 6.91
CA MET A 68 -13.34 10.78 5.48
C MET A 68 -14.69 10.31 4.92
N GLN A 69 -15.48 9.59 5.71
CA GLN A 69 -16.82 9.11 5.37
C GLN A 69 -16.88 8.46 3.99
N VAL A 70 -15.85 7.68 3.64
CA VAL A 70 -15.82 7.03 2.32
C VAL A 70 -16.80 5.85 2.28
N SER A 71 -17.32 5.53 1.10
CA SER A 71 -18.25 4.41 0.95
C SER A 71 -17.58 3.06 1.25
N GLN A 72 -18.39 2.05 1.58
CA GLN A 72 -17.90 0.68 1.80
C GLN A 72 -17.09 0.14 0.61
N ALA A 73 -17.48 0.46 -0.62
CA ALA A 73 -16.74 0.06 -1.81
C ALA A 73 -15.32 0.68 -1.84
N ARG A 74 -15.18 1.94 -1.40
CA ARG A 74 -13.88 2.62 -1.32
C ARG A 74 -13.04 2.09 -0.15
N LEU A 75 -13.65 1.78 0.99
CA LEU A 75 -12.98 1.08 2.10
C LEU A 75 -12.45 -0.28 1.67
N ASN A 76 -13.25 -1.06 0.94
CA ASN A 76 -12.83 -2.37 0.43
C ASN A 76 -11.65 -2.25 -0.55
N GLN A 77 -11.67 -1.24 -1.44
CA GLN A 77 -10.56 -0.95 -2.34
C GLN A 77 -9.28 -0.56 -1.58
N ALA A 78 -9.41 0.28 -0.54
CA ALA A 78 -8.29 0.67 0.30
C ALA A 78 -7.70 -0.55 1.02
N SER A 79 -8.55 -1.35 1.67
CA SER A 79 -8.14 -2.57 2.37
C SER A 79 -7.38 -3.52 1.44
N GLN A 80 -7.93 -3.84 0.26
CA GLN A 80 -7.26 -4.71 -0.71
C GLN A 80 -5.89 -4.17 -1.16
N ALA A 81 -5.79 -2.86 -1.42
CA ALA A 81 -4.53 -2.24 -1.81
C ALA A 81 -3.45 -2.32 -0.72
N LEU A 82 -3.84 -2.19 0.55
CA LEU A 82 -2.93 -2.26 1.68
C LEU A 82 -2.50 -3.69 2.00
N HIS A 83 -3.42 -4.65 1.93
CA HIS A 83 -3.07 -6.06 2.02
C HIS A 83 -2.10 -6.46 0.90
N PHE A 84 -2.36 -6.02 -0.33
CA PHE A 84 -1.42 -6.23 -1.46
C PHE A 84 -0.02 -5.63 -1.18
N LEU A 85 0.06 -4.43 -0.60
CA LEU A 85 1.35 -3.83 -0.23
C LEU A 85 2.11 -4.72 0.75
N HIS A 86 1.47 -5.19 1.82
CA HIS A 86 2.17 -5.97 2.84
C HIS A 86 2.50 -7.39 2.34
N GLU A 87 1.50 -8.11 1.83
CA GLU A 87 1.61 -9.53 1.52
C GLU A 87 2.34 -9.81 0.19
N ALA A 88 2.11 -8.98 -0.84
CA ALA A 88 2.69 -9.20 -2.15
C ALA A 88 3.98 -8.40 -2.37
N VAL A 89 4.04 -7.17 -1.87
CA VAL A 89 5.18 -6.27 -2.14
C VAL A 89 6.27 -6.40 -1.08
N LEU A 90 5.93 -6.38 0.22
CA LEU A 90 6.92 -6.31 1.30
C LEU A 90 7.49 -7.66 1.75
N ASP A 91 6.69 -8.73 1.75
CA ASP A 91 7.11 -10.07 2.22
C ASP A 91 8.26 -10.72 1.42
N GLU A 92 8.66 -10.15 0.27
CA GLU A 92 9.86 -10.59 -0.47
C GLU A 92 11.18 -10.33 0.31
N VAL A 93 11.15 -9.46 1.34
CA VAL A 93 12.34 -9.13 2.17
C VAL A 93 12.72 -10.27 3.10
N GLY A 94 11.83 -11.23 3.36
CA GLY A 94 12.15 -12.42 4.18
C GLY A 94 13.00 -13.47 3.45
N ALA A 95 12.99 -13.48 2.11
CA ALA A 95 13.63 -14.54 1.32
C ALA A 95 15.05 -14.21 0.84
N THR A 96 15.52 -12.98 1.01
CA THR A 96 16.82 -12.52 0.47
C THR A 96 17.87 -12.11 1.52
N ALA A 97 17.58 -12.30 2.81
CA ALA A 97 18.54 -12.04 3.90
C ALA A 97 19.18 -13.31 4.50
N VAL A 98 19.05 -14.47 3.84
CA VAL A 98 19.75 -15.70 4.21
C VAL A 98 20.45 -16.26 2.97
N ALA A 99 21.65 -15.74 2.68
CA ALA A 99 22.65 -16.36 1.82
C ALA A 99 24.04 -15.88 2.25
#